data_AF-A0A165N7P8-F1
#
_entry.id   AF-A0A165N7P8-F1
#
_cell.length_a   1.000
_cell.length_b   1.000
_cell.length_c   1.000
_cell.angle_alpha   90.00
_cell.angle_beta   90.00
_cell.angle_gamma   90.00
#
_symmetry.space_group_name_H-M   'P 1'
#
loop_
_entity.id
_entity.type
_entity.pdbx_description
1 polymer ?
#
loop_
_entity_poly.entity_id
_entity_poly.type
_entity_poly.pdbx_seq_one_letter_code
_entity_poly.pdbx_strand_id
1 'polypeptide(L)'
;MIELKALRLRDKQRALRASLVERLGHSAMLPVDRREFKRYRKPSIRDTRATEHLERRQRQERERRAKQKHLDYLNVICSHGRDMVVASRAQAAKAQRIGKAVLRFHEQTEKEEQKRIERISRERLRALKADDEEAYLKLIDTAKDTRITHLLRQTDSYLDSLSAAVVAQQNADPSLREQLRELQETGGADETMFGATKSEDAPTEKGKLDYYAIAHRIQEKITQQPTILQGGKLKEYQIKGLQWMVSLYNNRLNGILADEMGLGKTIQTISLVTFLIESKKQSGSYLIIVPLSTLTNWTLEFQKRAPSVKLISYKGSPQNRRMLQNDIRMGQFHAPCAFRVLQVTRCLLSRQDRVGSVPNTHKPSAFPTYSDTRIPRR
;
A
#
# COMPACT_ATOMS: atom_id res chain seq x y z
N MET A 1 39.27 -3.87 -141.82
CA MET A 1 38.62 -5.21 -141.79
C MET A 1 38.10 -5.62 -140.42
N ILE A 2 38.80 -5.33 -139.31
CA ILE A 2 38.38 -5.74 -137.96
C ILE A 2 37.15 -4.96 -137.46
N GLU A 3 37.13 -3.64 -137.67
CA GLU A 3 36.04 -2.75 -137.21
C GLU A 3 34.67 -3.10 -137.84
N LEU A 4 34.66 -3.43 -139.13
CA LEU A 4 33.43 -3.83 -139.84
C LEU A 4 32.89 -5.18 -139.35
N LYS A 5 33.77 -6.13 -138.99
CA LYS A 5 33.37 -7.40 -138.34
C LYS A 5 32.85 -7.16 -136.92
N ALA A 6 33.44 -6.23 -136.17
CA ALA A 6 32.98 -5.85 -134.84
C ALA A 6 31.58 -5.24 -134.87
N LEU A 7 31.28 -4.36 -135.85
CA LEU A 7 29.95 -3.78 -136.04
C LEU A 7 28.90 -4.84 -136.40
N ARG A 8 29.23 -5.82 -137.27
CA ARG A 8 28.33 -6.94 -137.62
C ARG A 8 28.03 -7.89 -136.45
N LEU A 9 28.94 -8.01 -135.49
CA LEU A 9 28.78 -8.89 -134.31
C LEU A 9 28.18 -8.18 -133.09
N ARG A 10 27.94 -6.87 -133.19
CA ARG A 10 27.44 -6.03 -132.10
C ARG A 10 26.13 -6.54 -131.50
N ASP A 11 25.18 -6.97 -132.33
CA ASP A 11 23.87 -7.43 -131.85
C ASP A 11 23.96 -8.76 -131.11
N LYS A 12 24.82 -9.69 -131.58
CA LYS A 12 25.11 -10.93 -130.86
C LYS A 12 25.78 -10.66 -129.52
N GLN A 13 26.74 -9.73 -129.47
CA GLN A 13 27.39 -9.34 -128.23
C GLN A 13 26.41 -8.68 -127.25
N ARG A 14 25.51 -7.83 -127.75
CA ARG A 14 24.46 -7.17 -126.94
C ARG A 14 23.49 -8.20 -126.36
N ALA A 15 23.05 -9.18 -127.15
CA ALA A 15 22.18 -10.27 -126.68
C ALA A 15 22.88 -11.14 -125.61
N LEU A 16 24.15 -11.50 -125.83
CA LEU A 16 24.93 -12.29 -124.86
C LEU A 16 25.12 -11.53 -123.55
N ARG A 17 25.44 -10.23 -123.62
CA ARG A 17 25.58 -9.37 -122.43
C ARG A 17 24.26 -9.20 -121.69
N ALA A 18 23.14 -9.03 -122.39
CA ALA A 18 21.83 -8.95 -121.77
C ALA A 18 21.48 -10.23 -121.00
N SER A 19 21.70 -11.41 -121.61
CA SER A 19 21.45 -12.69 -120.94
C SER A 19 22.36 -12.93 -119.73
N LEU A 20 23.64 -12.51 -119.80
CA LEU A 20 24.55 -12.59 -118.66
C LEU A 20 24.12 -11.68 -117.51
N VAL A 21 23.72 -10.43 -117.80
CA VAL A 21 23.25 -9.48 -116.78
C VAL A 21 21.94 -9.97 -116.15
N GLU A 22 21.03 -10.53 -116.94
CA GLU A 22 19.78 -11.10 -116.45
C GLU A 22 20.02 -12.29 -115.51
N ARG A 23 20.90 -13.23 -115.88
CA ARG A 23 21.22 -14.39 -115.03
C ARG A 23 21.98 -14.01 -113.76
N LEU A 24 22.92 -13.05 -113.86
CA LEU A 24 23.62 -12.51 -112.70
C LEU A 24 22.65 -11.77 -111.77
N GLY A 25 21.68 -11.04 -112.33
CA GLY A 25 20.60 -10.41 -111.59
C GLY A 25 19.78 -11.43 -110.79
N HIS A 26 19.25 -12.46 -111.46
CA HIS A 26 18.47 -13.51 -110.79
C HIS A 26 19.27 -14.30 -109.74
N SER A 27 20.57 -14.54 -109.98
CA SER A 27 21.43 -15.23 -109.00
C SER A 27 21.76 -14.38 -107.77
N ALA A 28 21.74 -13.05 -107.90
CA ALA A 28 22.01 -12.13 -106.80
C ALA A 28 20.75 -11.74 -106.01
N MET A 29 19.56 -12.05 -106.52
CA MET A 29 18.30 -11.77 -105.83
C MET A 29 17.92 -12.93 -104.91
N LEU A 30 18.02 -12.71 -103.59
CA LEU A 30 17.34 -13.55 -102.62
C LEU A 30 15.84 -13.20 -102.62
N PRO A 31 14.93 -14.18 -102.54
CA PRO A 31 13.50 -13.91 -102.45
C PRO A 31 13.19 -12.98 -101.26
N VAL A 32 12.57 -11.83 -101.54
CA VAL A 32 12.30 -10.79 -100.53
C VAL A 32 11.16 -11.21 -99.60
N ASP A 33 10.25 -12.05 -100.08
CA ASP A 33 9.05 -12.45 -99.34
C ASP A 33 9.34 -13.55 -98.32
N ARG A 34 9.76 -13.12 -97.12
CA ARG A 34 9.93 -13.95 -95.91
C ARG A 34 8.72 -14.82 -95.57
N ARG A 35 7.53 -14.50 -96.09
CA ARG A 35 6.28 -15.23 -95.86
C ARG A 35 6.28 -16.61 -96.53
N GLU A 36 6.92 -16.74 -97.69
CA GLU A 36 7.00 -18.01 -98.43
C GLU A 36 7.89 -19.05 -97.75
N PHE A 37 8.85 -18.59 -96.92
CA PHE A 37 9.76 -19.44 -96.16
C PHE A 37 9.31 -19.67 -94.71
N LYS A 38 8.15 -19.13 -94.30
CA LYS A 38 7.62 -19.30 -92.95
C LYS A 38 7.03 -20.71 -92.79
N ARG A 39 7.77 -21.61 -92.14
CA ARG A 39 7.25 -22.93 -91.75
C ARG A 39 6.26 -22.77 -90.61
N TYR A 40 4.98 -23.07 -90.85
CA TYR A 40 3.97 -23.15 -89.80
C TYR A 40 4.15 -24.44 -88.99
N ARG A 41 4.70 -24.33 -87.78
CA ARG A 41 4.72 -25.44 -86.83
C ARG A 41 3.31 -25.65 -86.29
N LYS A 42 2.74 -26.83 -86.52
CA LYS A 42 1.49 -27.24 -85.88
C LYS A 42 1.76 -27.48 -84.39
N PRO A 43 0.97 -26.89 -83.46
CA PRO A 43 1.13 -27.13 -82.03
C PRO A 43 0.98 -28.62 -81.73
N SER A 44 1.93 -29.17 -80.97
CA SER A 44 1.85 -30.56 -80.51
C SER A 44 0.96 -30.66 -79.26
N ILE A 45 0.38 -31.84 -79.01
CA ILE A 45 -0.34 -32.15 -77.76
C ILE A 45 0.56 -31.91 -76.54
N ARG A 46 1.88 -32.07 -76.69
CA ARG A 46 2.84 -31.74 -75.63
C ARG A 46 2.87 -30.24 -75.32
N ASP A 47 2.77 -29.39 -76.33
CA ASP A 47 2.78 -27.93 -76.18
C ASP A 47 1.49 -27.47 -75.49
N THR A 48 0.33 -28.04 -75.86
CA THR A 48 -0.96 -27.71 -75.21
C THR A 48 -1.02 -28.15 -73.75
N ARG A 49 -0.49 -29.34 -73.43
CA ARG A 49 -0.33 -29.79 -72.04
C ARG A 49 0.64 -28.90 -71.25
N ALA A 50 1.72 -28.44 -71.87
CA ALA A 50 2.66 -27.53 -71.23
C ALA A 50 2.02 -26.17 -70.91
N THR A 51 1.20 -25.63 -71.82
CA THR A 51 0.44 -24.39 -71.56
C THR A 51 -0.60 -24.56 -70.46
N GLU A 52 -1.31 -25.70 -70.42
CA GLU A 52 -2.27 -26.01 -69.36
C GLU A 52 -1.58 -26.13 -67.99
N HIS A 53 -0.42 -26.81 -67.93
CA HIS A 53 0.37 -26.89 -66.71
C HIS A 53 0.88 -25.52 -66.25
N LEU A 54 1.31 -24.67 -67.18
CA LEU A 54 1.73 -23.29 -66.87
C LEU A 54 0.56 -22.48 -66.31
N GLU A 55 -0.63 -22.59 -66.91
CA GLU A 55 -1.83 -21.89 -66.44
C GLU A 55 -2.24 -22.35 -65.04
N ARG A 56 -2.27 -23.68 -64.79
CA ARG A 56 -2.53 -24.25 -63.46
C ARG A 56 -1.53 -23.74 -62.42
N ARG A 57 -0.23 -23.68 -62.78
CA ARG A 57 0.82 -23.16 -61.90
C ARG A 57 0.63 -21.68 -61.59
N GLN A 58 0.31 -20.85 -62.60
CA GLN A 58 0.03 -19.43 -62.40
C GLN A 58 -1.23 -19.20 -61.56
N ARG A 59 -2.26 -20.04 -61.71
CA ARG A 59 -3.47 -19.98 -60.87
C ARG A 59 -3.15 -20.29 -59.41
N GLN A 60 -2.42 -21.39 -59.16
CA GLN A 60 -1.98 -21.75 -57.81
C GLN A 60 -1.09 -20.67 -57.19
N GLU A 61 -0.19 -20.06 -57.96
CA GLU A 61 0.66 -18.98 -57.48
C GLU A 61 -0.14 -17.72 -57.13
N ARG A 62 -1.14 -17.35 -57.94
CA ARG A 62 -2.07 -16.26 -57.63
C ARG A 62 -2.85 -16.53 -56.34
N GLU A 63 -3.39 -17.73 -56.18
CA GLU A 63 -4.08 -18.14 -54.95
C GLU A 63 -3.14 -18.12 -53.74
N ARG A 64 -1.89 -18.58 -53.88
CA ARG A 64 -0.87 -18.51 -52.83
C ARG A 64 -0.53 -17.07 -52.46
N ARG A 65 -0.33 -16.19 -53.44
CA ARG A 65 -0.06 -14.76 -53.21
C ARG A 65 -1.24 -14.07 -52.53
N ALA A 66 -2.47 -14.41 -52.90
CA ALA A 66 -3.67 -13.87 -52.24
C ALA A 66 -3.77 -14.33 -50.77
N LYS A 67 -3.53 -15.63 -50.51
CA LYS A 67 -3.47 -16.17 -49.13
C LYS A 67 -2.36 -15.51 -48.31
N GLN A 68 -1.17 -15.34 -48.89
CA GLN A 68 -0.05 -14.68 -48.20
C GLN A 68 -0.41 -13.23 -47.83
N LYS A 69 -0.97 -12.45 -48.76
CA LYS A 69 -1.42 -11.08 -48.47
C LYS A 69 -2.44 -11.03 -47.33
N HIS A 70 -3.37 -11.99 -47.28
CA HIS A 70 -4.34 -12.06 -46.20
C HIS A 70 -3.68 -12.40 -44.86
N LEU A 71 -2.74 -13.34 -44.84
CA LEU A 71 -1.97 -13.67 -43.63
C LEU A 71 -1.13 -12.49 -43.15
N ASP A 72 -0.46 -11.78 -44.06
CA ASP A 72 0.33 -10.59 -43.73
C ASP A 72 -0.55 -9.49 -43.13
N TYR A 73 -1.75 -9.29 -43.69
CA TYR A 73 -2.75 -8.37 -43.13
C TYR A 73 -3.18 -8.76 -41.71
N LEU A 74 -3.50 -10.04 -41.48
CA LEU A 74 -3.85 -10.54 -40.14
C LEU A 74 -2.68 -10.39 -39.16
N ASN A 75 -1.45 -10.61 -39.62
CA ASN A 75 -0.24 -10.42 -38.81
C ASN A 75 -0.05 -8.97 -38.40
N VAL A 76 -0.30 -8.01 -39.29
CA VAL A 76 -0.25 -6.56 -38.98
C VAL A 76 -1.29 -6.19 -37.93
N ILE A 77 -2.52 -6.72 -38.04
CA ILE A 77 -3.55 -6.50 -37.02
C ILE A 77 -3.11 -7.07 -35.67
N CYS A 78 -2.59 -8.30 -35.67
CA CYS A 78 -2.13 -8.95 -34.45
C CYS A 78 -0.94 -8.22 -33.81
N SER A 79 0.03 -7.75 -34.61
CA SER A 79 1.19 -7.02 -34.10
C SER A 79 0.75 -5.67 -33.52
N HIS A 80 -0.13 -4.95 -34.22
CA HIS A 80 -0.68 -3.69 -33.71
C HIS A 80 -1.43 -3.89 -32.39
N GLY A 81 -2.24 -4.95 -32.28
CA GLY A 81 -2.91 -5.29 -31.02
C GLY A 81 -1.93 -5.56 -29.86
N ARG A 82 -0.81 -6.24 -30.13
CA ARG A 82 0.25 -6.44 -29.11
C ARG A 82 0.91 -5.12 -28.72
N ASP A 83 1.22 -4.26 -29.69
CA ASP A 83 1.83 -2.96 -29.44
C ASP A 83 0.93 -2.05 -28.60
N MET A 84 -0.39 -2.08 -28.84
CA MET A 84 -1.36 -1.35 -28.02
C MET A 84 -1.35 -1.83 -26.55
N VAL A 85 -1.32 -3.15 -26.33
CA VAL A 85 -1.26 -3.71 -24.96
C VAL A 85 0.05 -3.32 -24.27
N VAL A 86 1.18 -3.37 -24.98
CA VAL A 86 2.48 -2.95 -24.47
C VAL A 86 2.48 -1.47 -24.13
N ALA A 87 1.95 -0.61 -25.01
CA ALA A 87 1.82 0.81 -24.78
C ALA A 87 0.94 1.12 -23.55
N SER A 88 -0.21 0.48 -23.41
CA SER A 88 -1.08 0.64 -22.24
C SER A 88 -0.38 0.22 -20.94
N ARG A 89 0.32 -0.92 -20.93
CA ARG A 89 1.12 -1.35 -19.79
C ARG A 89 2.24 -0.37 -19.47
N ALA A 90 2.91 0.20 -20.47
CA ALA A 90 3.95 1.20 -20.28
C ALA A 90 3.41 2.50 -19.67
N GLN A 91 2.22 2.95 -20.10
CA GLN A 91 1.55 4.11 -19.51
C GLN A 91 1.15 3.86 -18.04
N ALA A 92 0.57 2.70 -17.75
CA ALA A 92 0.26 2.31 -16.37
C ALA A 92 1.52 2.25 -15.49
N ALA A 93 2.62 1.70 -16.01
CA ALA A 93 3.90 1.68 -15.30
C ALA A 93 4.45 3.09 -15.06
N LYS A 94 4.32 4.01 -16.02
CA LYS A 94 4.71 5.42 -15.85
C LYS A 94 3.91 6.10 -14.75
N ALA A 95 2.59 5.93 -14.72
CA ALA A 95 1.73 6.47 -13.67
C ALA A 95 2.13 5.92 -12.29
N GLN A 96 2.39 4.61 -12.19
CA GLN A 96 2.87 3.98 -10.95
C GLN A 96 4.24 4.51 -10.50
N ARG A 97 5.16 4.78 -11.44
CA ARG A 97 6.47 5.40 -11.12
C ARG A 97 6.31 6.80 -10.55
N ILE A 98 5.44 7.61 -11.13
CA ILE A 98 5.15 8.97 -10.63
C ILE A 98 4.52 8.89 -9.24
N GLY A 99 3.52 8.03 -9.03
CA GLY A 99 2.91 7.84 -7.71
C GLY A 99 3.92 7.44 -6.64
N LYS A 100 4.84 6.52 -6.97
CA LYS A 100 5.94 6.15 -6.06
C LYS A 100 6.92 7.30 -5.81
N ALA A 101 7.20 8.14 -6.81
CA ALA A 101 8.08 9.30 -6.64
C ALA A 101 7.45 10.34 -5.71
N VAL A 102 6.15 10.61 -5.84
CA VAL A 102 5.40 11.52 -4.96
C VAL A 102 5.41 11.00 -3.51
N LEU A 103 5.15 9.72 -3.29
CA LEU A 103 5.23 9.13 -1.94
C LEU A 103 6.63 9.27 -1.33
N ARG A 104 7.69 9.04 -2.12
CA ARG A 104 9.07 9.25 -1.65
C ARG A 104 9.37 10.70 -1.36
N PHE A 105 8.83 11.64 -2.14
CA PHE A 105 8.97 13.06 -1.88
C PHE A 105 8.36 13.42 -0.52
N HIS A 106 7.11 13.00 -0.26
CA HIS A 106 6.49 13.21 1.05
C HIS A 106 7.29 12.59 2.22
N GLU A 107 7.77 11.36 2.07
CA GLU A 107 8.62 10.74 3.10
C GLU A 107 9.94 11.50 3.34
N GLN A 108 10.51 12.09 2.29
CA GLN A 108 11.74 12.87 2.38
C GLN A 108 11.46 14.22 3.05
N THR A 109 10.39 14.90 2.66
CA THR A 109 9.94 16.15 3.29
C THR A 109 9.67 15.95 4.77
N GLU A 110 8.96 14.89 5.16
CA GLU A 110 8.67 14.57 6.56
C GLU A 110 9.95 14.32 7.37
N LYS A 111 10.92 13.59 6.81
CA LYS A 111 12.23 13.37 7.46
C LYS A 111 13.04 14.65 7.59
N GLU A 112 12.98 15.53 6.59
CA GLU A 112 13.66 16.83 6.64
C GLU A 112 13.04 17.74 7.71
N GLU A 113 11.71 17.76 7.81
CA GLU A 113 11.00 18.44 8.89
C GLU A 113 11.37 17.88 10.27
N GLN A 114 11.38 16.56 10.45
CA GLN A 114 11.80 15.92 11.70
C GLN A 114 13.24 16.31 12.08
N LYS A 115 14.17 16.31 11.11
CA LYS A 115 15.55 16.75 11.37
C LYS A 115 15.64 18.24 11.70
N ARG A 116 14.81 19.09 11.08
CA ARG A 116 14.74 20.51 11.43
C ARG A 116 14.26 20.69 12.87
N ILE A 117 13.20 19.99 13.26
CA ILE A 117 12.67 19.99 14.64
C ILE A 117 13.74 19.51 15.63
N GLU A 118 14.47 18.45 15.31
CA GLU A 118 15.54 17.92 16.17
C GLU A 118 16.73 18.89 16.30
N ARG A 119 17.11 19.59 15.23
CA ARG A 119 18.16 20.63 15.30
C ARG A 119 17.73 21.78 16.20
N ILE A 120 16.50 22.26 16.01
CA ILE A 120 15.94 23.35 16.81
C ILE A 120 15.83 22.92 18.29
N SER A 121 15.37 21.70 18.58
CA SER A 121 15.30 21.21 19.97
C SER A 121 16.68 21.06 20.61
N ARG A 122 17.69 20.63 19.84
CA ARG A 122 19.08 20.52 20.29
C ARG A 122 19.70 21.89 20.56
N GLU A 123 19.41 22.89 19.74
CA GLU A 123 19.83 24.28 19.97
C GLU A 123 19.15 24.87 21.21
N ARG A 124 17.84 24.63 21.40
CA ARG A 124 17.11 25.00 22.62
C ARG A 124 17.73 24.38 23.87
N LEU A 125 18.05 23.08 23.84
CA LEU A 125 18.71 22.38 24.94
C LEU A 125 20.15 22.86 25.17
N ARG A 126 20.83 23.38 24.14
CA ARG A 126 22.17 23.95 24.29
C ARG A 126 22.12 25.35 24.91
N ALA A 127 21.14 26.18 24.53
CA ALA A 127 20.91 27.49 25.14
C ALA A 127 20.56 27.37 26.64
N LEU A 128 19.70 26.41 26.99
CA LEU A 128 19.38 26.06 28.39
C LEU A 128 20.61 25.60 29.20
N LYS A 129 21.56 24.92 28.56
CA LYS A 129 22.81 24.49 29.22
C LYS A 129 23.85 25.60 29.37
N ALA A 130 23.64 26.72 28.69
CA ALA A 130 24.53 27.87 28.71
C ALA A 130 23.98 29.01 29.59
N ASP A 131 22.87 28.77 30.31
CA ASP A 131 22.16 29.73 31.18
C ASP A 131 21.82 31.08 30.50
N ASP A 132 21.65 31.06 29.17
CA ASP A 132 21.27 32.23 28.38
C ASP A 132 19.74 32.24 28.17
N GLU A 133 19.03 32.80 29.16
CA GLU A 133 17.56 32.85 29.20
C GLU A 133 16.98 33.70 28.07
N GLU A 134 17.70 34.75 27.62
CA GLU A 134 17.25 35.63 26.55
C GLU A 134 17.32 34.96 25.17
N ALA A 135 18.41 34.22 24.89
CA ALA A 135 18.52 33.44 23.66
C ALA A 135 17.46 32.33 23.60
N TYR A 136 17.15 31.69 24.74
CA TYR A 136 16.10 30.69 24.87
C TYR A 136 14.71 31.27 24.60
N LEU A 137 14.36 32.42 25.19
CA LEU A 137 13.09 33.11 24.97
C LEU A 137 12.96 33.62 23.52
N LYS A 138 14.04 34.11 22.92
CA LYS A 138 14.04 34.59 21.52
C LYS A 138 13.91 33.44 20.52
N LEU A 139 14.48 32.27 20.80
CA LEU A 139 14.27 31.04 20.03
C LEU A 139 12.84 30.49 20.17
N ILE A 140 12.16 30.74 21.30
CA ILE A 140 10.74 30.44 21.50
C ILE A 140 9.85 31.42 20.73
N ASP A 141 10.19 32.71 20.72
CA ASP A 141 9.40 33.73 20.04
C ASP A 141 9.55 33.70 18.51
N THR A 142 10.75 33.37 18.01
CA THR A 142 11.02 33.21 16.56
C THR A 142 10.49 31.88 16.04
N ALA A 143 10.60 30.81 16.84
CA ALA A 143 9.90 29.57 16.62
C ALA A 143 8.61 29.54 17.45
N LYS A 144 7.75 30.59 17.28
CA LYS A 144 6.31 30.44 17.42
C LYS A 144 5.83 29.45 16.37
N ASP A 145 6.20 28.19 16.59
CA ASP A 145 5.49 27.03 16.13
C ASP A 145 4.08 27.26 16.60
N THR A 146 3.26 27.67 15.64
CA THR A 146 1.81 27.52 15.71
C THR A 146 1.49 26.15 16.27
N ARG A 147 2.30 25.10 16.04
CA ARG A 147 2.18 23.77 16.63
C ARG A 147 2.30 23.68 18.16
N ILE A 148 3.23 24.36 18.85
CA ILE A 148 3.33 24.27 20.32
C ILE A 148 2.28 25.15 20.98
N THR A 149 2.01 26.34 20.43
CA THR A 149 0.88 27.16 20.87
C THR A 149 -0.47 26.54 20.50
N HIS A 150 -0.56 25.76 19.43
CA HIS A 150 -1.74 24.98 19.05
C HIS A 150 -1.83 23.68 19.82
N LEU A 151 -0.72 23.06 20.24
CA LEU A 151 -0.75 21.91 21.14
C LEU A 151 -1.13 22.36 22.54
N LEU A 152 -0.57 23.47 23.04
CA LEU A 152 -0.97 24.12 24.29
C LEU A 152 -2.41 24.60 24.21
N ARG A 153 -2.82 25.33 23.16
CA ARG A 153 -4.25 25.67 22.91
C ARG A 153 -5.12 24.45 22.67
N GLN A 154 -4.62 23.35 22.13
CA GLN A 154 -5.38 22.12 21.98
C GLN A 154 -5.53 21.47 23.34
N THR A 155 -4.49 21.40 24.18
CA THR A 155 -4.64 20.95 25.57
C THR A 155 -5.57 21.89 26.34
N ASP A 156 -5.44 23.20 26.21
CA ASP A 156 -6.32 24.17 26.88
C ASP A 156 -7.74 24.09 26.32
N SER A 157 -7.93 23.96 25.00
CA SER A 157 -9.24 23.74 24.36
C SER A 157 -9.83 22.36 24.68
N TYR A 158 -8.99 21.34 24.88
CA TYR A 158 -9.40 20.01 25.34
C TYR A 158 -9.79 20.09 26.81
N LEU A 159 -9.05 20.82 27.65
CA LEU A 159 -9.33 21.07 29.06
C LEU A 159 -10.58 21.94 29.23
N ASP A 160 -10.80 22.93 28.36
CA ASP A 160 -11.97 23.81 28.33
C ASP A 160 -13.21 23.10 27.78
N SER A 161 -13.05 22.25 26.76
CA SER A 161 -14.13 21.37 26.28
C SER A 161 -14.45 20.27 27.31
N LEU A 162 -13.42 19.78 28.01
CA LEU A 162 -13.58 18.86 29.14
C LEU A 162 -14.31 19.54 30.29
N SER A 163 -13.94 20.75 30.68
CA SER A 163 -14.57 21.50 31.78
C SER A 163 -15.99 21.96 31.42
N ALA A 164 -16.22 22.47 30.21
CA ALA A 164 -17.54 22.88 29.74
C ALA A 164 -18.53 21.71 29.65
N ALA A 165 -18.07 20.54 29.18
CA ALA A 165 -18.94 19.37 29.13
C ALA A 165 -19.08 18.66 30.49
N VAL A 166 -18.17 18.89 31.46
CA VAL A 166 -18.38 18.53 32.88
C VAL A 166 -19.46 19.40 33.51
N VAL A 167 -19.42 20.72 33.29
CA VAL A 167 -20.43 21.67 33.79
C VAL A 167 -21.80 21.41 33.15
N ALA A 168 -21.86 21.14 31.85
CA ALA A 168 -23.11 20.83 31.16
C ALA A 168 -23.79 19.54 31.67
N GLN A 169 -22.99 18.55 32.09
CA GLN A 169 -23.50 17.27 32.59
C GLN A 169 -23.84 17.31 34.09
N GLN A 170 -23.08 18.07 34.90
CA GLN A 170 -23.45 18.41 36.29
C GLN A 170 -24.77 19.19 36.38
N ASN A 171 -25.11 19.95 35.33
CA ASN A 171 -26.40 20.64 35.23
C ASN A 171 -27.52 19.76 34.66
N ALA A 172 -27.20 18.60 34.05
CA ALA A 172 -28.17 17.68 33.45
C ALA A 172 -28.65 16.58 34.42
N ASP A 173 -27.84 16.16 35.40
CA ASP A 173 -28.21 15.20 36.45
C ASP A 173 -28.24 15.87 37.83
N PRO A 174 -29.42 16.30 38.34
CA PRO A 174 -29.57 16.92 39.65
C PRO A 174 -29.14 16.00 40.81
N SER A 175 -29.29 14.68 40.66
CA SER A 175 -28.96 13.69 41.69
C SER A 175 -27.46 13.56 41.97
N LEU A 176 -26.61 13.80 40.97
CA LEU A 176 -25.14 13.78 41.12
C LEU A 176 -24.62 15.03 41.85
N ARG A 177 -25.32 16.15 41.66
CA ARG A 177 -25.02 17.44 42.30
C ARG A 177 -25.38 17.43 43.79
N GLU A 178 -26.49 16.78 44.14
CA GLU A 178 -26.89 16.50 45.53
C GLU A 178 -25.88 15.56 46.22
N GLN A 179 -25.49 14.45 45.56
CA GLN A 179 -24.54 13.47 46.12
C GLN A 179 -23.14 14.04 46.35
N LEU A 180 -22.64 14.92 45.47
CA LEU A 180 -21.34 15.58 45.65
C LEU A 180 -21.37 16.64 46.75
N ARG A 181 -22.52 17.29 46.96
CA ARG A 181 -22.74 18.25 48.04
C ARG A 181 -22.85 17.53 49.39
N GLU A 182 -23.52 16.38 49.44
CA GLU A 182 -23.56 15.52 50.63
C GLU A 182 -22.17 14.95 50.97
N LEU A 183 -21.33 14.63 49.98
CA LEU A 183 -19.93 14.22 50.19
C LEU A 183 -19.01 15.38 50.65
N GLN A 184 -19.41 16.64 50.43
CA GLN A 184 -18.70 17.82 50.96
C GLN A 184 -19.16 18.18 52.38
N GLU A 185 -20.42 17.92 52.73
CA GLU A 185 -20.98 18.21 54.07
C GLU A 185 -20.77 17.05 55.06
N THR A 186 -20.67 15.80 54.59
CA THR A 186 -20.26 14.66 55.43
C THR A 186 -18.76 14.43 55.31
N GLY A 187 -18.02 15.07 56.22
CA GLY A 187 -16.60 14.86 56.55
C GLY A 187 -15.79 14.01 55.56
N GLY A 188 -14.93 14.69 54.80
CA GLY A 188 -13.98 14.07 53.88
C GLY A 188 -13.36 12.81 54.45
N ALA A 189 -13.69 11.67 53.82
CA ALA A 189 -13.08 10.40 54.13
C ALA A 189 -11.60 10.44 53.73
N ASP A 190 -10.76 10.63 54.74
CA ASP A 190 -9.32 10.38 54.82
C ASP A 190 -8.47 10.87 53.64
N GLU A 191 -8.06 12.15 53.72
CA GLU A 191 -6.82 12.65 53.10
C GLU A 191 -5.55 11.95 53.63
N THR A 192 -5.64 11.08 54.65
CA THR A 192 -4.49 10.43 55.29
C THR A 192 -4.08 9.08 54.68
N MET A 193 -4.86 8.50 53.75
CA MET A 193 -4.62 7.13 53.25
C MET A 193 -3.53 7.03 52.15
N PHE A 194 -3.05 8.15 51.60
CA PHE A 194 -2.06 8.14 50.50
C PHE A 194 -0.87 9.11 50.72
N GLY A 195 -0.52 9.38 52.00
CA GLY A 195 0.80 9.92 52.37
C GLY A 195 1.17 11.31 51.83
N ALA A 196 0.21 12.13 51.43
CA ALA A 196 0.47 13.52 51.06
C ALA A 196 0.43 14.40 52.31
N THR A 197 1.55 14.50 53.02
CA THR A 197 1.71 15.43 54.15
C THR A 197 1.55 16.86 53.66
N LYS A 198 0.51 17.57 54.13
CA LYS A 198 0.34 19.02 53.93
C LYS A 198 1.49 19.74 54.63
N SER A 199 2.39 20.34 53.87
CA SER A 199 3.25 21.42 54.36
C SER A 199 2.43 22.71 54.36
N GLU A 200 2.18 23.29 55.54
CA GLU A 200 1.21 24.38 55.75
C GLU A 200 1.64 25.79 55.33
N ASP A 201 2.74 25.98 54.60
CA ASP A 201 3.16 27.32 54.16
C ASP A 201 3.14 27.48 52.64
N ALA A 202 1.96 27.78 52.08
CA ALA A 202 1.84 28.43 50.76
C ALA A 202 0.46 29.11 50.60
N PRO A 203 0.39 30.34 50.06
CA PRO A 203 -0.83 31.13 50.00
C PRO A 203 -1.86 30.55 49.03
N THR A 204 -3.12 30.81 49.35
CA THR A 204 -4.34 30.25 48.75
C THR A 204 -4.53 30.64 47.28
N GLU A 205 -3.95 29.87 46.35
CA GLU A 205 -4.33 29.96 44.93
C GLU A 205 -5.53 29.07 44.62
N LYS A 206 -6.68 29.72 44.39
CA LYS A 206 -7.95 29.15 43.91
C LYS A 206 -7.88 28.52 42.50
N GLY A 207 -6.68 28.39 41.90
CA GLY A 207 -6.46 27.80 40.56
C GLY A 207 -6.01 26.33 40.56
N LYS A 208 -5.75 25.72 41.74
CA LYS A 208 -5.36 24.30 41.88
C LYS A 208 -6.54 23.33 42.10
N LEU A 209 -7.79 23.80 41.99
CA LEU A 209 -8.95 22.94 41.71
C LEU A 209 -9.04 22.77 40.18
N ASP A 210 -9.12 21.61 39.55
CA ASP A 210 -9.32 20.24 40.00
C ASP A 210 -8.79 19.34 38.87
N TYR A 211 -7.46 19.33 38.68
CA TYR A 211 -6.81 18.51 37.64
C TYR A 211 -7.19 17.02 37.80
N TYR A 212 -7.43 16.60 39.05
CA TYR A 212 -7.86 15.25 39.40
C TYR A 212 -9.27 14.95 38.89
N ALA A 213 -10.26 15.83 39.09
CA ALA A 213 -11.60 15.65 38.53
C ALA A 213 -11.64 15.73 36.99
N ILE A 214 -10.78 16.55 36.37
CA ILE A 214 -10.69 16.66 34.91
C ILE A 214 -10.06 15.39 34.30
N ALA A 215 -8.98 14.87 34.90
CA ALA A 215 -8.29 13.66 34.45
C ALA A 215 -9.09 12.38 34.75
N HIS A 216 -9.95 12.39 35.77
CA HIS A 216 -10.85 11.30 36.16
C HIS A 216 -12.32 11.63 35.90
N ARG A 217 -12.62 12.25 34.76
CA ARG A 217 -14.00 12.63 34.37
C ARG A 217 -14.93 11.43 34.18
N ILE A 218 -14.47 10.38 33.49
CA ILE A 218 -15.19 9.13 33.33
C ILE A 218 -14.68 8.14 34.37
N GLN A 219 -15.37 8.07 35.51
CA GLN A 219 -15.10 7.07 36.55
C GLN A 219 -16.06 5.90 36.36
N GLU A 220 -15.52 4.78 35.88
CA GLU A 220 -16.22 3.51 35.88
C GLU A 220 -15.91 2.83 37.22
N LYS A 221 -16.92 2.69 38.11
CA LYS A 221 -16.73 1.99 39.38
C LYS A 221 -16.62 0.49 39.10
N ILE A 222 -15.40 -0.02 39.08
CA ILE A 222 -15.13 -1.46 38.91
C ILE A 222 -15.13 -2.09 40.30
N THR A 223 -16.24 -2.69 40.68
CA THR A 223 -16.38 -3.41 41.97
C THR A 223 -16.08 -4.90 41.85
N GLN A 224 -16.04 -5.44 40.63
CA GLN A 224 -15.85 -6.86 40.38
C GLN A 224 -14.62 -7.12 39.49
N GLN A 225 -13.93 -8.22 39.78
CA GLN A 225 -12.83 -8.69 38.94
C GLN A 225 -13.36 -9.22 37.58
N PRO A 226 -12.58 -9.11 36.49
CA PRO A 226 -12.96 -9.69 35.20
C PRO A 226 -13.17 -11.20 35.32
N THR A 227 -14.20 -11.76 34.68
CA THR A 227 -14.48 -13.22 34.74
C THR A 227 -13.40 -14.05 34.07
N ILE A 228 -12.66 -13.47 33.11
CA ILE A 228 -11.51 -14.12 32.47
C ILE A 228 -10.35 -14.35 33.47
N LEU A 229 -10.28 -13.55 34.54
CA LEU A 229 -9.20 -13.63 35.52
C LEU A 229 -9.44 -14.79 36.51
N GLN A 230 -8.57 -15.79 36.47
CA GLN A 230 -8.61 -17.01 37.30
C GLN A 230 -7.45 -17.06 38.30
N GLY A 231 -7.51 -17.97 39.27
CA GLY A 231 -6.37 -18.28 40.16
C GLY A 231 -6.18 -17.39 41.40
N GLY A 232 -7.19 -16.60 41.79
CA GLY A 232 -7.25 -15.87 43.07
C GLY A 232 -8.06 -14.58 42.99
N LYS A 233 -8.51 -14.06 44.15
CA LYS A 233 -9.23 -12.78 44.24
C LYS A 233 -8.26 -11.60 44.21
N LEU A 234 -8.61 -10.53 43.48
CA LEU A 234 -7.86 -9.27 43.51
C LEU A 234 -7.96 -8.63 44.89
N LYS A 235 -6.85 -8.11 45.41
CA LYS A 235 -6.85 -7.31 46.65
C LYS A 235 -7.45 -5.93 46.37
N GLU A 236 -7.99 -5.28 47.40
CA GLU A 236 -8.69 -3.98 47.25
C GLU A 236 -7.84 -2.90 46.57
N TYR A 237 -6.56 -2.78 46.93
CA TYR A 237 -5.66 -1.83 46.29
C TYR A 237 -5.42 -2.15 44.79
N GLN A 238 -5.50 -3.42 44.39
CA GLN A 238 -5.39 -3.82 42.99
C GLN A 238 -6.64 -3.46 42.20
N ILE A 239 -7.81 -3.54 42.84
CA ILE A 239 -9.08 -3.09 42.25
C ILE A 239 -9.06 -1.57 42.07
N LYS A 240 -8.61 -0.81 43.08
CA LYS A 240 -8.41 0.65 42.97
C LYS A 240 -7.43 1.00 41.83
N GLY A 241 -6.30 0.29 41.74
CA GLY A 241 -5.34 0.47 40.65
C GLY A 241 -5.91 0.14 39.26
N LEU A 242 -6.72 -0.92 39.14
CA LEU A 242 -7.43 -1.27 37.91
C LEU A 242 -8.43 -0.18 37.51
N GLN A 243 -9.25 0.30 38.46
CA GLN A 243 -10.19 1.39 38.24
C GLN A 243 -9.49 2.66 37.74
N TRP A 244 -8.35 2.99 38.33
CA TRP A 244 -7.52 4.13 37.90
C TRP A 244 -7.04 3.97 36.45
N MET A 245 -6.48 2.81 36.09
CA MET A 245 -6.03 2.56 34.71
C MET A 245 -7.17 2.55 33.69
N VAL A 246 -8.34 2.03 34.05
CA VAL A 246 -9.51 2.04 33.16
C VAL A 246 -10.02 3.46 32.96
N SER A 247 -9.99 4.30 34.00
CA SER A 247 -10.32 5.72 33.88
C SER A 247 -9.40 6.43 32.88
N LEU A 248 -8.08 6.20 32.99
CA LEU A 248 -7.12 6.72 32.01
C LEU A 248 -7.41 6.24 30.58
N TYR A 249 -7.72 4.96 30.42
CA TYR A 249 -8.07 4.39 29.12
C TYR A 249 -9.33 5.04 28.51
N ASN A 250 -10.37 5.25 29.34
CA ASN A 250 -11.61 5.90 28.92
C ASN A 250 -11.36 7.35 28.47
N ASN A 251 -10.48 8.05 29.16
CA ASN A 251 -10.13 9.44 28.86
C ASN A 251 -9.03 9.57 27.79
N ARG A 252 -8.55 8.45 27.21
CA ARG A 252 -7.44 8.42 26.22
C ARG A 252 -6.16 9.07 26.75
N LEU A 253 -5.94 8.97 28.05
CA LEU A 253 -4.75 9.47 28.74
C LEU A 253 -3.76 8.32 28.98
N ASN A 254 -2.48 8.65 28.93
CA ASN A 254 -1.41 7.76 29.36
C ASN A 254 -1.13 7.95 30.85
N GLY A 255 -0.62 6.92 31.52
CA GLY A 255 -0.27 7.00 32.94
C GLY A 255 0.93 6.13 33.28
N ILE A 256 1.57 6.48 34.40
CA ILE A 256 2.71 5.75 34.97
C ILE A 256 2.25 5.18 36.32
N LEU A 257 2.35 3.87 36.49
CA LEU A 257 2.15 3.22 37.79
C LEU A 257 3.42 3.36 38.62
N ALA A 258 3.33 4.05 39.75
CA ALA A 258 4.43 4.29 40.69
C ALA A 258 4.35 3.42 41.96
N ASP A 259 3.73 2.24 41.85
CA ASP A 259 3.56 1.30 42.97
C ASP A 259 4.88 0.70 43.45
N GLU A 260 5.00 0.48 44.76
CA GLU A 260 6.13 -0.23 45.37
C GLU A 260 6.35 -1.64 44.76
N MET A 261 7.57 -2.16 44.91
CA MET A 261 7.91 -3.50 44.42
C MET A 261 7.13 -4.57 45.20
N GLY A 262 6.51 -5.51 44.49
CA GLY A 262 5.74 -6.60 45.12
C GLY A 262 4.23 -6.38 45.22
N LEU A 263 3.70 -5.18 44.91
CA LEU A 263 2.24 -4.92 44.92
C LEU A 263 1.47 -5.70 43.84
N GLY A 264 2.18 -6.31 42.89
CA GLY A 264 1.55 -7.13 41.84
C GLY A 264 1.20 -6.33 40.59
N LYS A 265 2.08 -5.43 40.15
CA LYS A 265 1.98 -4.69 38.88
C LYS A 265 1.65 -5.60 37.68
N THR A 266 2.22 -6.81 37.65
CA THR A 266 1.90 -7.83 36.64
C THR A 266 0.43 -8.21 36.65
N ILE A 267 -0.15 -8.48 37.82
CA ILE A 267 -1.56 -8.86 37.95
C ILE A 267 -2.45 -7.67 37.58
N GLN A 268 -2.09 -6.45 37.99
CA GLN A 268 -2.80 -5.22 37.58
C GLN A 268 -2.81 -5.08 36.04
N THR A 269 -1.67 -5.25 35.37
CA THR A 269 -1.62 -5.17 33.89
C THR A 269 -2.43 -6.28 33.21
N ILE A 270 -2.36 -7.51 33.71
CA ILE A 270 -3.17 -8.63 33.19
C ILE A 270 -4.66 -8.31 33.36
N SER A 271 -5.05 -7.82 34.55
CA SER A 271 -6.44 -7.46 34.85
C SER A 271 -6.97 -6.34 33.97
N LEU A 272 -6.13 -5.37 33.59
CA LEU A 272 -6.50 -4.33 32.64
C LEU A 272 -6.77 -4.92 31.25
N VAL A 273 -5.87 -5.77 30.75
CA VAL A 273 -6.03 -6.38 29.42
C VAL A 273 -7.26 -7.28 29.38
N THR A 274 -7.48 -8.12 30.39
CA THR A 274 -8.66 -8.99 30.45
C THR A 274 -9.95 -8.17 30.58
N PHE A 275 -9.94 -7.08 31.34
CA PHE A 275 -11.09 -6.17 31.44
C PHE A 275 -11.43 -5.49 30.11
N LEU A 276 -10.43 -5.00 29.36
CA LEU A 276 -10.65 -4.38 28.04
C LEU A 276 -11.21 -5.37 27.02
N ILE A 277 -10.74 -6.62 27.09
CA ILE A 277 -11.21 -7.72 26.26
C ILE A 277 -12.67 -8.05 26.58
N GLU A 278 -13.00 -8.20 27.86
CA GLU A 278 -14.29 -8.69 28.32
C GLU A 278 -15.38 -7.60 28.25
N SER A 279 -15.14 -6.48 28.92
CA SER A 279 -16.12 -5.40 29.09
C SER A 279 -16.27 -4.55 27.84
N LYS A 280 -15.17 -4.22 27.16
CA LYS A 280 -15.18 -3.34 25.97
C LYS A 280 -15.20 -4.09 24.66
N LYS A 281 -15.13 -5.43 24.69
CA LYS A 281 -15.08 -6.32 23.50
C LYS A 281 -13.99 -5.92 22.49
N GLN A 282 -12.93 -5.28 22.97
CA GLN A 282 -11.81 -4.86 22.14
C GLN A 282 -10.78 -5.98 22.08
N SER A 283 -11.01 -6.90 21.15
CA SER A 283 -10.11 -8.01 20.84
C SER A 283 -8.96 -7.53 19.94
N GLY A 284 -8.14 -6.60 20.46
CA GLY A 284 -6.98 -6.04 19.78
C GLY A 284 -5.70 -6.84 20.01
N SER A 285 -4.64 -6.51 19.26
CA SER A 285 -3.28 -6.96 19.57
C SER A 285 -2.69 -6.07 20.66
N TYR A 286 -2.35 -6.66 21.81
CA TYR A 286 -1.73 -5.94 22.92
C TYR A 286 -0.23 -6.23 22.96
N LEU A 287 0.60 -5.19 23.14
CA LEU A 287 2.05 -5.30 23.26
C LEU A 287 2.47 -5.03 24.70
N ILE A 288 3.16 -5.98 25.32
CA ILE A 288 3.76 -5.84 26.64
C ILE A 288 5.27 -6.01 26.49
N ILE A 289 6.02 -4.99 26.89
CA ILE A 289 7.49 -5.02 26.86
C ILE A 289 7.96 -5.30 28.28
N VAL A 290 8.77 -6.35 28.43
CA VAL A 290 9.30 -6.73 29.74
C VAL A 290 10.81 -7.04 29.66
N PRO A 291 11.55 -6.89 30.77
CA PRO A 291 12.92 -7.38 30.88
C PRO A 291 13.02 -8.89 30.62
N LEU A 292 14.17 -9.35 30.08
CA LEU A 292 14.37 -10.77 29.77
C LEU A 292 14.28 -11.65 31.02
N SER A 293 14.78 -11.17 32.16
CA SER A 293 14.80 -11.89 33.43
C SER A 293 13.41 -12.22 33.97
N THR A 294 12.42 -11.38 33.71
CA THR A 294 11.05 -11.57 34.21
C THR A 294 10.14 -12.24 33.18
N LEU A 295 10.62 -12.50 31.96
CA LEU A 295 9.79 -12.97 30.86
C LEU A 295 9.08 -14.29 31.16
N THR A 296 9.78 -15.24 31.78
CA THR A 296 9.23 -16.54 32.19
C THR A 296 8.13 -16.38 33.24
N ASN A 297 8.34 -15.49 34.22
CA ASN A 297 7.34 -15.18 35.24
C ASN A 297 6.04 -14.64 34.62
N TRP A 298 6.14 -13.72 33.66
CA TRP A 298 4.98 -13.21 32.92
C TRP A 298 4.24 -14.31 32.15
N THR A 299 4.96 -15.24 31.51
CA THR A 299 4.34 -16.38 30.82
C THR A 299 3.57 -17.29 31.78
N LEU A 300 4.14 -17.58 32.95
CA LEU A 300 3.47 -18.39 33.98
C LEU A 300 2.25 -17.66 34.56
N GLU A 301 2.35 -16.36 34.84
CA GLU A 301 1.22 -15.56 35.33
C GLU A 301 0.10 -15.49 34.31
N PHE A 302 0.37 -15.31 33.02
CA PHE A 302 -0.68 -15.34 31.99
C PHE A 302 -1.34 -16.72 31.88
N GLN A 303 -0.57 -17.81 31.92
CA GLN A 303 -1.13 -19.17 31.88
C GLN A 303 -1.98 -19.48 33.12
N LYS A 304 -1.55 -19.01 34.30
CA LYS A 304 -2.26 -19.23 35.56
C LYS A 304 -3.49 -18.35 35.71
N ARG A 305 -3.38 -17.07 35.33
CA ARG A 305 -4.39 -16.03 35.60
C ARG A 305 -5.36 -15.81 34.46
N ALA A 306 -4.99 -16.11 33.21
CA ALA A 306 -5.83 -15.86 32.04
C ALA A 306 -5.57 -16.90 30.94
N PRO A 307 -5.92 -18.18 31.15
CA PRO A 307 -5.63 -19.26 30.19
C PRO A 307 -6.35 -19.09 28.84
N SER A 308 -7.46 -18.36 28.82
CA SER A 308 -8.21 -18.04 27.60
C SER A 308 -7.46 -17.07 26.67
N VAL A 309 -6.42 -16.39 27.16
CA VAL A 309 -5.64 -15.42 26.39
C VAL A 309 -4.41 -16.10 25.78
N LYS A 310 -4.30 -16.07 24.45
CA LYS A 310 -3.15 -16.60 23.71
C LYS A 310 -1.94 -15.66 23.86
N LEU A 311 -0.98 -16.06 24.68
CA LEU A 311 0.29 -15.36 24.81
C LEU A 311 1.29 -15.81 23.73
N ILE A 312 1.97 -14.87 23.08
CA ILE A 312 3.12 -15.14 22.19
C ILE A 312 4.38 -14.57 22.84
N SER A 313 5.28 -15.47 23.27
CA SER A 313 6.56 -15.11 23.87
C SER A 313 7.66 -15.07 22.81
N TYR A 314 8.22 -13.88 22.56
CA TYR A 314 9.27 -13.71 21.55
C TYR A 314 10.65 -14.00 22.15
N LYS A 315 11.05 -15.28 22.19
CA LYS A 315 12.35 -15.74 22.69
C LYS A 315 12.97 -16.84 21.82
N GLY A 316 14.24 -17.16 22.06
CA GLY A 316 14.95 -18.28 21.41
C GLY A 316 15.80 -17.87 20.21
N SER A 317 16.22 -18.87 19.42
CA SER A 317 17.12 -18.70 18.27
C SER A 317 16.51 -17.81 17.18
N PRO A 318 17.32 -17.20 16.29
CA PRO A 318 16.81 -16.40 15.17
C PRO A 318 15.81 -17.16 14.27
N GLN A 319 15.99 -18.48 14.12
CA GLN A 319 15.09 -19.33 13.33
C GLN A 319 13.70 -19.42 13.99
N ASN A 320 13.65 -19.71 15.29
CA ASN A 320 12.39 -19.77 16.05
C ASN A 320 11.66 -18.41 16.02
N ARG A 321 12.41 -17.32 16.13
CA ARG A 321 11.86 -15.96 16.04
C ARG A 321 11.27 -15.65 14.66
N ARG A 322 11.88 -16.13 13.57
CA ARG A 322 11.32 -15.99 12.22
C ARG A 322 10.02 -16.78 12.04
N MET A 323 9.93 -17.97 12.62
CA MET A 323 8.69 -18.76 12.62
C MET A 323 7.58 -18.01 13.36
N LEU A 324 7.85 -17.56 14.59
CA LEU A 324 6.91 -16.75 15.37
C LEU A 324 6.50 -15.46 14.63
N GLN A 325 7.44 -14.80 13.94
CA GLN A 325 7.14 -13.60 13.15
C GLN A 325 6.21 -13.91 11.97
N ASN A 326 6.37 -15.06 11.31
CA ASN A 326 5.47 -15.48 10.25
C ASN A 326 4.07 -15.79 10.81
N ASP A 327 3.98 -16.44 11.97
CA ASP A 327 2.69 -16.71 12.64
C ASP A 327 1.97 -15.42 13.08
N ILE A 328 2.74 -14.39 13.45
CA ILE A 328 2.21 -13.05 13.74
C ILE A 328 1.75 -12.35 12.44
N ARG A 329 2.56 -12.41 11.37
CA ARG A 329 2.27 -11.75 10.08
C ARG A 329 1.09 -12.35 9.33
N MET A 330 0.96 -13.68 9.37
CA MET A 330 -0.10 -14.42 8.68
C MET A 330 -1.47 -14.25 9.33
N GLY A 331 -1.54 -13.56 10.49
CA GLY A 331 -2.79 -13.08 11.06
C GLY A 331 -3.91 -14.11 10.95
N GLN A 332 -3.76 -15.29 11.55
CA GLN A 332 -4.90 -16.23 11.65
C GLN A 332 -6.00 -15.54 12.48
N PHE A 333 -6.83 -14.76 11.78
CA PHE A 333 -7.98 -13.97 12.22
C PHE A 333 -9.28 -14.78 12.17
N HIS A 334 -9.20 -16.10 11.92
CA HIS A 334 -10.37 -16.97 11.75
C HIS A 334 -10.93 -17.59 13.04
N ALA A 335 -10.43 -17.19 14.21
CA ALA A 335 -11.02 -17.60 15.48
C ALA A 335 -11.50 -16.36 16.25
N PRO A 336 -12.82 -16.17 16.46
CA PRO A 336 -13.37 -15.02 17.19
C PRO A 336 -12.98 -14.97 18.68
N CYS A 337 -12.15 -15.91 19.16
CA CYS A 337 -11.82 -16.08 20.58
C CYS A 337 -10.30 -16.06 20.90
N ALA A 338 -9.42 -15.73 19.95
CA ALA A 338 -7.97 -15.81 20.17
C ALA A 338 -7.36 -14.45 20.56
N PHE A 339 -7.46 -14.06 21.83
CA PHE A 339 -6.83 -12.85 22.38
C PHE A 339 -5.31 -12.96 22.31
N ARG A 340 -4.59 -12.01 21.71
CA ARG A 340 -3.12 -12.10 21.56
C ARG A 340 -2.39 -11.00 22.33
N VAL A 341 -1.56 -11.42 23.28
CA VAL A 341 -0.58 -10.57 23.94
C VAL A 341 0.80 -10.91 23.39
N LEU A 342 1.47 -9.91 22.82
CA LEU A 342 2.84 -10.01 22.34
C LEU A 342 3.78 -9.56 23.44
N GLN A 343 4.67 -10.44 23.86
CA GLN A 343 5.68 -10.14 24.86
C GLN A 343 7.05 -10.05 24.19
N VAL A 344 7.62 -8.84 24.18
CA VAL A 344 8.85 -8.57 23.43
C VAL A 344 9.94 -7.98 24.33
N THR A 345 11.14 -8.54 24.23
CA THR A 345 12.36 -7.98 24.80
C THR A 345 12.87 -6.84 23.90
N ARG A 346 13.34 -5.73 24.49
CA ARG A 346 13.68 -4.40 23.90
C ARG A 346 14.41 -4.37 22.53
N CYS A 347 14.97 -5.46 22.01
CA CYS A 347 15.91 -5.42 20.88
C CYS A 347 15.34 -5.36 19.45
N LEU A 348 14.04 -5.50 19.15
CA LEU A 348 13.67 -5.81 17.74
C LEU A 348 12.35 -5.23 17.15
N LEU A 349 11.79 -4.16 17.71
CA LEU A 349 10.47 -3.64 17.26
C LEU A 349 10.48 -2.31 16.48
N SER A 350 11.63 -1.82 15.99
CA SER A 350 11.70 -0.55 15.25
C SER A 350 11.08 -0.55 13.84
N ARG A 351 10.30 -1.58 13.46
CA ARG A 351 9.74 -1.72 12.11
C ARG A 351 8.23 -1.89 12.04
N GLN A 352 7.51 -1.86 13.16
CA GLN A 352 6.07 -2.15 13.17
C GLN A 352 5.16 -0.90 13.06
N ASP A 353 5.72 0.31 13.16
CA ASP A 353 5.00 1.59 13.12
C ASP A 353 4.49 2.05 11.73
N ARG A 354 4.38 1.15 10.74
CA ARG A 354 3.86 1.51 9.40
C ARG A 354 2.65 0.70 8.92
N VAL A 355 2.04 -0.13 9.76
CA VAL A 355 0.88 -0.92 9.36
C VAL A 355 -0.24 -0.76 10.38
N GLY A 356 -1.20 0.10 10.05
CA GLY A 356 -2.47 0.18 10.78
C GLY A 356 -2.98 1.60 10.98
N SER A 357 -3.20 2.36 9.90
CA SER A 357 -4.26 3.36 9.95
C SER A 357 -5.57 2.63 10.23
N VAL A 358 -6.15 2.90 11.41
CA VAL A 358 -7.45 2.39 11.82
C VAL A 358 -8.49 2.87 10.79
N PRO A 359 -9.19 1.99 10.05
CA PRO A 359 -10.29 2.43 9.21
C PRO A 359 -11.45 2.85 10.13
N ASN A 360 -11.83 4.11 9.99
CA ASN A 360 -12.91 4.76 10.71
C ASN A 360 -14.24 4.04 10.41
N THR A 361 -14.73 3.22 11.33
CA THR A 361 -16.01 2.49 11.21
C THR A 361 -17.17 3.38 11.62
N HIS A 362 -17.60 4.26 10.72
CA HIS A 362 -18.96 4.83 10.71
C HIS A 362 -19.39 5.08 9.27
N LYS A 363 -19.80 4.03 8.56
CA LYS A 363 -20.73 4.13 7.42
C LYS A 363 -21.71 2.95 7.47
N PRO A 364 -23.02 3.20 7.31
CA PRO A 364 -24.05 2.16 7.38
C PRO A 364 -24.01 1.27 6.13
N SER A 365 -24.27 -0.02 6.36
CA SER A 365 -24.34 -1.09 5.37
C SER A 365 -25.46 -0.90 4.36
N ALA A 366 -25.12 -0.83 3.07
CA ALA A 366 -26.07 -1.06 1.98
C ALA A 366 -25.98 -2.53 1.54
N PHE A 367 -27.14 -3.21 1.52
CA PHE A 367 -27.33 -4.60 1.10
C PHE A 367 -26.89 -4.85 -0.36
N PRO A 368 -26.34 -6.03 -0.71
CA PRO A 368 -26.20 -6.46 -2.09
C PRO A 368 -27.43 -7.26 -2.53
N THR A 369 -28.20 -6.73 -3.48
CA THR A 369 -29.22 -7.49 -4.22
C THR A 369 -28.55 -8.45 -5.20
N TYR A 370 -28.85 -9.74 -5.04
CA TYR A 370 -28.42 -10.82 -5.91
C TYR A 370 -29.36 -10.88 -7.13
N SER A 371 -28.84 -10.68 -8.35
CA SER A 371 -29.55 -11.01 -9.59
C SER A 371 -28.63 -11.87 -10.46
N ASP A 372 -28.83 -13.19 -10.35
CA ASP A 372 -28.15 -14.24 -11.09
C ASP A 372 -28.89 -14.44 -12.43
N THR A 373 -28.32 -13.94 -13.53
CA THR A 373 -28.76 -14.29 -14.89
C THR A 373 -27.62 -15.03 -15.58
N ARG A 374 -27.63 -16.37 -15.45
CA ARG A 374 -26.85 -17.27 -16.30
C ARG A 374 -27.56 -17.45 -17.64
N ILE A 375 -26.89 -17.04 -18.71
CA ILE A 375 -27.24 -17.35 -20.10
C ILE A 375 -26.55 -18.69 -20.44
N PRO A 376 -27.26 -19.73 -20.91
CA PRO A 376 -26.63 -20.94 -21.42
C PRO A 376 -26.21 -20.73 -22.88
N ARG A 377 -24.94 -20.99 -23.21
CA ARG A 377 -24.50 -21.12 -24.60
C ARG A 377 -24.74 -22.55 -25.06
N ARG A 378 -25.41 -22.68 -26.21
CA ARG A 378 -25.39 -23.86 -27.08
C ARG A 378 -24.04 -24.02 -27.74
#